data_AF-A0A3C1RYN9-F1
#
_entry.id   AF-A0A3C1RYN9-F1
#
_cell.length_a   1.000
_cell.length_b   1.000
_cell.length_c   1.000
_cell.angle_alpha   90.00
_cell.angle_beta   90.00
_cell.angle_gamma   90.00
#
_symmetry.space_group_name_H-M   'P 1'
#
loop_
_entity.id
_entity.type
_entity.pdbx_description
1 polymer ?
#
loop_
_entity_poly.entity_id
_entity_poly.type
_entity_poly.pdbx_seq_one_letter_code
_entity_poly.pdbx_strand_id
1 'polypeptide(L)'
;MHKNGSLKLDVDIKKRSFIGTFYELKQELKSQHPLVFMNLIMVYLSHFYGSNLWNLFDIEDICIAWNKIVRIVFKLPICTHRYLLEPYSGFTHVKTMLTNRFLKFYNTLYSSDKFVVSNLRMCQENDCRSTFGLNIRNICLLNETENILECKKHSVKYFPIPENEFWRVNVLRDLIELKESHFVEGFSNDELNEILNCVASN
;
A
#
# COMPACT_ATOMS: atom_id res chain seq x y z
N MET A 1 -7.32 -23.46 10.31
CA MET A 1 -6.13 -23.65 9.45
C MET A 1 -6.54 -24.50 8.26
N HIS A 2 -6.31 -24.04 7.02
CA HIS A 2 -6.56 -24.86 5.83
C HIS A 2 -5.53 -25.98 5.69
N LYS A 3 -5.93 -27.07 5.03
CA LYS A 3 -5.13 -28.29 4.81
C LYS A 3 -3.75 -28.06 4.15
N ASN A 4 -3.48 -26.89 3.59
CA ASN A 4 -2.23 -26.52 2.93
C ASN A 4 -1.37 -25.49 3.71
N GLY A 5 -1.76 -25.09 4.92
CA GLY A 5 -1.01 -24.12 5.74
C GLY A 5 -0.92 -22.69 5.15
N SER A 6 -1.53 -22.44 3.98
CA SER A 6 -1.50 -21.16 3.29
C SER A 6 -2.51 -20.18 3.89
N LEU A 7 -2.06 -18.97 4.20
CA LEU A 7 -2.93 -17.86 4.63
C LEU A 7 -3.55 -17.09 3.46
N LYS A 8 -3.50 -17.64 2.24
CA LYS A 8 -4.08 -17.01 1.05
C LYS A 8 -5.59 -16.78 1.18
N LEU A 9 -6.33 -17.70 1.79
CA LEU A 9 -7.75 -17.47 2.04
C LEU A 9 -7.98 -16.28 2.98
N ASP A 10 -7.14 -16.11 4.00
CA ASP A 10 -7.25 -14.96 4.91
C ASP A 10 -6.98 -13.65 4.18
N VAL A 11 -5.95 -13.60 3.32
CA VAL A 11 -5.69 -12.47 2.42
C VAL A 11 -6.92 -12.17 1.56
N ASP A 12 -7.54 -13.19 0.95
CA ASP A 12 -8.71 -13.02 0.11
C ASP A 12 -9.95 -12.54 0.87
N ILE A 13 -10.20 -13.07 2.07
CA ILE A 13 -11.30 -12.63 2.94
C ILE A 13 -11.09 -11.16 3.32
N LYS A 14 -9.88 -10.79 3.75
CA LYS A 14 -9.56 -9.41 4.12
C LYS A 14 -9.62 -8.45 2.94
N LYS A 15 -9.19 -8.87 1.75
CA LYS A 15 -9.33 -8.11 0.51
C LYS A 15 -10.81 -7.84 0.19
N ARG A 16 -11.67 -8.85 0.25
CA ARG A 16 -13.12 -8.70 -0.01
C ARG A 16 -13.75 -7.75 1.00
N SER A 17 -13.44 -7.92 2.28
CA SER A 17 -13.92 -7.02 3.34
C SER A 17 -13.43 -5.59 3.12
N PHE A 18 -12.16 -5.38 2.79
CA PHE A 18 -11.59 -4.08 2.48
C PHE A 18 -12.33 -3.37 1.34
N ILE A 19 -12.60 -4.08 0.24
CA ILE A 19 -13.32 -3.53 -0.92
C ILE A 19 -14.79 -3.27 -0.59
N GLY A 20 -15.47 -4.21 0.06
CA GLY A 20 -16.89 -4.08 0.42
C GLY A 20 -17.13 -2.88 1.33
N THR A 21 -16.39 -2.82 2.45
CA THR A 21 -16.50 -1.72 3.40
C THR A 21 -16.08 -0.37 2.81
N PHE A 22 -15.16 -0.35 1.83
CA PHE A 22 -14.86 0.88 1.10
C PHE A 22 -16.07 1.43 0.34
N TYR A 23 -16.78 0.58 -0.39
CA TYR A 23 -17.94 1.03 -1.15
C TYR A 23 -19.11 1.41 -0.24
N GLU A 24 -19.32 0.67 0.85
CA GLU A 24 -20.29 1.02 1.90
C GLU A 24 -19.99 2.42 2.48
N LEU A 25 -18.76 2.64 2.94
CA LEU A 25 -18.33 3.91 3.52
C LEU A 25 -18.42 5.06 2.52
N LYS A 26 -18.05 4.83 1.25
CA LYS A 26 -18.13 5.83 0.19
C LYS A 26 -19.58 6.21 -0.13
N GLN A 27 -20.51 5.25 -0.08
CA GLN A 27 -21.92 5.48 -0.33
C GLN A 27 -22.58 6.28 0.80
N GLU A 28 -22.17 6.03 2.04
CA GLU A 28 -22.66 6.71 3.23
C GLU A 28 -22.13 8.16 3.32
N LEU A 29 -20.81 8.33 3.18
CA LEU A 29 -20.13 9.61 3.36
C LEU A 29 -19.96 10.37 2.03
N LYS A 30 -21.05 10.61 1.30
CA LYS A 30 -20.96 11.28 -0.01
C LYS A 30 -20.21 12.62 0.07
N SER A 31 -19.45 12.94 -0.98
CA SER A 31 -18.81 14.25 -1.20
C SER A 31 -17.84 14.72 -0.10
N GLN A 32 -16.94 13.84 0.37
CA GLN A 32 -15.88 14.20 1.30
C GLN A 32 -14.60 14.66 0.60
N HIS A 33 -13.86 15.54 1.26
CA HIS A 33 -12.51 15.91 0.84
C HIS A 33 -11.61 14.65 0.80
N PRO A 34 -10.84 14.41 -0.28
CA PRO A 34 -10.12 13.15 -0.49
C PRO A 34 -9.15 12.80 0.64
N LEU A 35 -8.47 13.80 1.22
CA LEU A 35 -7.56 13.59 2.36
C LEU A 35 -8.30 13.11 3.62
N VAL A 36 -9.48 13.69 3.91
CA VAL A 36 -10.29 13.29 5.06
C VAL A 36 -10.80 11.87 4.85
N PHE A 37 -11.27 11.57 3.64
CA PHE A 37 -11.77 10.24 3.31
C PHE A 37 -10.68 9.17 3.35
N MET A 38 -9.48 9.46 2.86
CA MET A 38 -8.33 8.56 3.03
C MET A 38 -7.96 8.33 4.49
N ASN A 39 -8.01 9.35 5.35
CA ASN A 39 -7.78 9.16 6.78
C ASN A 39 -8.79 8.17 7.39
N LEU A 40 -10.06 8.25 7.01
CA LEU A 40 -11.08 7.28 7.45
C LEU A 40 -10.78 5.87 6.94
N ILE A 41 -10.37 5.73 5.68
CA ILE A 41 -9.94 4.43 5.12
C ILE A 41 -8.75 3.87 5.92
N MET A 42 -7.76 4.72 6.27
CA MET A 42 -6.63 4.31 7.09
C MET A 42 -7.06 3.84 8.48
N VAL A 43 -8.02 4.51 9.12
CA VAL A 43 -8.47 4.14 10.48
C VAL A 43 -9.33 2.87 10.46
N TYR A 44 -10.34 2.80 9.60
CA TYR A 44 -11.37 1.77 9.70
C TYR A 44 -11.07 0.54 8.83
N LEU A 45 -10.49 0.74 7.64
CA LEU A 45 -10.39 -0.30 6.62
C LEU A 45 -8.99 -0.94 6.57
N SER A 46 -7.95 -0.24 7.05
CA SER A 46 -6.56 -0.69 6.93
C SER A 46 -6.07 -1.59 8.07
N HIS A 47 -6.95 -2.03 8.98
CA HIS A 47 -6.54 -2.75 10.20
C HIS A 47 -5.81 -4.09 9.91
N PHE A 48 -6.22 -4.83 8.87
CA PHE A 48 -5.62 -6.10 8.42
C PHE A 48 -5.05 -6.99 9.55
N TYR A 49 -5.83 -7.24 10.60
CA TYR A 49 -5.39 -8.06 11.73
C TYR A 49 -4.92 -9.44 11.27
N GLY A 50 -3.78 -9.88 11.78
CA GLY A 50 -3.14 -11.14 11.38
C GLY A 50 -2.18 -11.03 10.19
N SER A 51 -2.11 -9.87 9.52
CA SER A 51 -1.29 -9.70 8.31
C SER A 51 0.21 -9.92 8.49
N ASN A 52 0.70 -9.86 9.73
CA ASN A 52 2.10 -10.15 10.05
C ASN A 52 2.49 -11.61 9.76
N LEU A 53 1.50 -12.49 9.57
CA LEU A 53 1.72 -13.90 9.24
C LEU A 53 1.61 -14.16 7.73
N TRP A 54 1.13 -13.20 6.93
CA TRP A 54 0.97 -13.37 5.49
C TRP A 54 2.30 -13.43 4.77
N ASN A 55 2.33 -14.08 3.60
CA ASN A 55 3.42 -13.90 2.67
C ASN A 55 3.28 -12.53 2.04
N LEU A 56 4.03 -11.55 2.52
CA LEU A 56 3.92 -10.17 2.09
C LEU A 56 4.28 -9.98 0.62
N PHE A 57 4.94 -10.96 0.00
CA PHE A 57 5.34 -10.96 -1.40
C PHE A 57 4.35 -11.67 -2.33
N ASP A 58 3.26 -12.20 -1.76
CA ASP A 58 2.14 -12.85 -2.48
C ASP A 58 0.80 -12.20 -2.09
N ILE A 59 0.75 -10.86 -2.06
CA ILE A 59 -0.46 -10.07 -1.75
C ILE A 59 -0.82 -9.09 -2.87
N GLU A 60 -0.38 -9.32 -4.11
CA GLU A 60 -0.52 -8.35 -5.21
C GLU A 60 -1.97 -7.89 -5.41
N ASP A 61 -2.94 -8.79 -5.24
CA ASP A 61 -4.35 -8.46 -5.34
C ASP A 61 -4.81 -7.37 -4.36
N ILE A 62 -4.27 -7.34 -3.13
CA ILE A 62 -4.61 -6.31 -2.14
C ILE A 62 -3.97 -4.97 -2.49
N CYS A 63 -2.75 -5.01 -3.05
CA CYS A 63 -2.06 -3.83 -3.57
C CYS A 63 -2.83 -3.23 -4.75
N ILE A 64 -3.33 -4.06 -5.67
CA ILE A 64 -4.17 -3.63 -6.80
C ILE A 64 -5.46 -2.98 -6.29
N ALA A 65 -6.13 -3.60 -5.31
CA ALA A 65 -7.34 -3.04 -4.72
C ALA A 65 -7.08 -1.68 -4.06
N TRP A 66 -5.98 -1.56 -3.32
CA TRP A 66 -5.53 -0.30 -2.73
C TRP A 66 -5.30 0.78 -3.79
N ASN A 67 -4.54 0.47 -4.84
CA ASN A 67 -4.26 1.41 -5.92
C ASN A 67 -5.52 1.87 -6.64
N LYS A 68 -6.51 0.99 -6.83
CA LYS A 68 -7.82 1.36 -7.39
C LYS A 68 -8.55 2.33 -6.47
N ILE A 69 -8.57 2.04 -5.16
CA ILE A 69 -9.21 2.91 -4.16
C ILE A 69 -8.56 4.29 -4.13
N VAL A 70 -7.22 4.38 -4.08
CA VAL A 70 -6.51 5.67 -4.11
C VAL A 70 -6.92 6.47 -5.35
N ARG A 71 -6.91 5.85 -6.54
CA ARG A 71 -7.35 6.54 -7.77
C ARG A 71 -8.79 7.03 -7.68
N ILE A 72 -9.70 6.22 -7.14
CA ILE A 72 -11.11 6.58 -6.97
C ILE A 72 -11.28 7.76 -6.00
N VAL A 73 -10.57 7.75 -4.87
CA VAL A 73 -10.70 8.77 -3.82
C VAL A 73 -10.18 10.12 -4.32
N PHE A 74 -9.03 10.12 -4.99
CA PHE A 74 -8.42 11.33 -5.52
C PHE A 74 -8.86 11.69 -6.95
N LYS A 75 -9.85 10.99 -7.51
CA LYS A 75 -10.36 11.17 -8.88
C LYS A 75 -9.25 11.14 -9.95
N LEU A 76 -8.20 10.35 -9.72
CA LEU A 76 -7.09 10.19 -10.66
C LEU A 76 -7.54 9.34 -11.86
N PRO A 77 -6.97 9.56 -13.05
CA PRO A 77 -7.14 8.66 -14.19
C PRO A 77 -6.85 7.20 -13.85
N ILE A 78 -7.60 6.28 -14.45
CA ILE A 78 -7.40 4.83 -14.23
C ILE A 78 -6.00 4.40 -14.69
N CYS A 79 -5.46 5.03 -15.74
CA CYS A 79 -4.12 4.81 -16.26
C CYS A 79 -2.98 5.36 -15.39
N THR A 80 -3.29 6.06 -14.28
CA THR A 80 -2.25 6.67 -13.43
C THR A 80 -1.23 5.64 -12.97
N HIS A 81 0.04 5.91 -13.24
CA HIS A 81 1.13 5.00 -12.91
C HIS A 81 1.27 4.81 -11.39
N ARG A 82 1.59 3.59 -10.97
CA ARG A 82 1.58 3.17 -9.55
C ARG A 82 2.60 3.89 -8.66
N TYR A 83 3.76 4.30 -9.20
CA TYR A 83 4.75 5.08 -8.42
C TYR A 83 4.29 6.51 -8.11
N LEU A 84 3.26 7.03 -8.79
CA LEU A 84 2.73 8.37 -8.55
C LEU A 84 1.73 8.40 -7.40
N LEU A 85 1.08 7.27 -7.08
CA LEU A 85 -0.06 7.22 -6.16
C LEU A 85 0.31 7.60 -4.73
N GLU A 86 1.40 7.06 -4.20
CA GLU A 86 1.86 7.35 -2.83
C GLU A 86 2.38 8.79 -2.70
N PRO A 87 3.27 9.29 -3.58
CA PRO A 87 3.67 10.71 -3.58
C PRO A 87 2.53 11.70 -3.77
N TYR A 88 1.56 11.39 -4.65
CA TYR A 88 0.41 12.25 -4.91
C TYR A 88 -0.54 12.30 -3.71
N SER A 89 -0.92 11.13 -3.19
CA SER A 89 -1.88 11.04 -2.09
C SER A 89 -1.30 11.50 -0.74
N GLY A 90 0.02 11.37 -0.56
CA GLY A 90 0.69 11.57 0.73
C GLY A 90 0.45 10.44 1.73
N PHE A 91 -0.24 9.36 1.35
CA PHE A 91 -0.54 8.22 2.21
C PHE A 91 0.37 7.04 1.90
N THR A 92 0.89 6.41 2.95
CA THR A 92 1.73 5.20 2.82
C THR A 92 0.97 4.07 2.13
N HIS A 93 1.60 3.43 1.14
CA HIS A 93 0.98 2.33 0.42
C HIS A 93 0.76 1.10 1.33
N VAL A 94 -0.31 0.32 1.10
CA VAL A 94 -0.66 -0.86 1.90
C VAL A 94 0.51 -1.85 2.05
N LYS A 95 1.27 -2.10 0.98
CA LYS A 95 2.47 -2.95 1.02
C LYS A 95 3.50 -2.47 2.04
N THR A 96 3.81 -1.17 2.03
CA THR A 96 4.78 -0.55 2.95
C THR A 96 4.25 -0.57 4.37
N MET A 97 2.95 -0.31 4.57
CA MET A 97 2.30 -0.41 5.87
C MET A 97 2.37 -1.84 6.43
N LEU A 98 2.03 -2.87 5.65
CA LEU A 98 2.06 -4.26 6.07
C LEU A 98 3.49 -4.74 6.37
N THR A 99 4.46 -4.30 5.56
CA THR A 99 5.89 -4.57 5.79
C THR A 99 6.37 -3.95 7.10
N ASN A 100 5.99 -2.69 7.38
CA ASN A 100 6.31 -2.03 8.64
C ASN A 100 5.67 -2.72 9.85
N ARG A 101 4.47 -3.29 9.70
CA ARG A 101 3.82 -4.09 10.76
C ARG A 101 4.57 -5.41 11.01
N PHE A 102 5.03 -6.07 9.94
CA PHE A 102 5.88 -7.26 10.07
C PHE A 102 7.19 -6.96 10.78
N LEU A 103 7.89 -5.88 10.43
CA LEU A 103 9.11 -5.45 11.13
C LEU A 103 8.86 -5.19 12.62
N LYS A 104 7.75 -4.52 12.96
CA LYS A 104 7.34 -4.34 14.37
C LYS A 104 7.09 -5.67 15.06
N PHE A 105 6.39 -6.59 14.41
CA PHE A 105 6.12 -7.93 14.94
C PHE A 105 7.42 -8.73 15.17
N TYR A 106 8.32 -8.73 14.19
CA TYR A 106 9.64 -9.34 14.31
C TYR A 106 10.40 -8.77 15.52
N ASN A 107 10.45 -7.45 15.68
CA ASN A 107 11.12 -6.82 16.82
C ASN A 107 10.50 -7.23 18.17
N THR A 108 9.18 -7.41 18.24
CA THR A 108 8.51 -7.95 19.44
C THR A 108 8.92 -9.39 19.72
N LEU A 109 9.07 -10.24 18.70
CA LEU A 109 9.58 -11.61 18.88
C LEU A 109 11.07 -11.62 19.25
N TYR A 110 11.84 -10.68 18.71
CA TYR A 110 13.27 -10.56 18.97
C TYR A 110 13.54 -10.18 20.43
N SER A 111 12.78 -9.22 20.95
CA SER A 111 12.89 -8.70 22.31
C SER A 111 12.19 -9.54 23.39
N SER A 112 11.54 -10.65 23.03
CA SER A 112 10.85 -11.49 23.99
C SER A 112 11.83 -12.28 24.88
N ASP A 113 11.64 -12.17 26.19
CA ASP A 113 12.34 -12.93 27.23
C ASP A 113 11.88 -14.39 27.34
N LYS A 114 10.70 -14.70 26.79
CA LYS A 114 10.12 -16.04 26.82
C LYS A 114 10.91 -16.97 25.91
N PHE A 115 11.58 -17.95 26.52
CA PHE A 115 12.38 -18.96 25.81
C PHE A 115 11.66 -19.60 24.62
N VAL A 116 10.40 -19.99 24.79
CA VAL A 116 9.61 -20.63 23.72
C VAL A 116 9.45 -19.72 22.50
N VAL A 117 9.23 -18.43 22.70
CA VAL A 117 9.07 -17.44 21.62
C VAL A 117 10.40 -17.22 20.90
N SER A 118 11.50 -17.03 21.66
CA SER A 118 12.83 -16.85 21.10
C SER A 118 13.27 -18.09 20.31
N ASN A 119 13.05 -19.28 20.86
CA ASN A 119 13.39 -20.53 20.19
C ASN A 119 12.60 -20.70 18.89
N LEU A 120 11.28 -20.43 18.89
CA LEU A 120 10.46 -20.49 17.68
C LEU A 120 10.93 -19.50 16.62
N ARG A 121 11.26 -18.26 17.02
CA ARG A 121 11.84 -17.25 16.11
C ARG A 121 13.11 -17.76 15.46
N MET A 122 14.07 -18.26 16.26
CA MET A 122 15.35 -18.79 15.76
C MET A 122 15.16 -19.94 14.77
N CYS A 123 14.18 -20.83 15.01
CA CYS A 123 13.87 -21.92 14.07
C CYS A 123 13.30 -21.43 12.74
N GLN A 124 12.49 -20.35 12.74
CA GLN A 124 11.82 -19.88 11.53
C GLN A 124 12.62 -18.85 10.73
N GLU A 125 13.48 -18.08 11.39
CA GLU A 125 14.22 -16.97 10.81
C GLU A 125 15.03 -17.36 9.57
N ASN A 126 15.68 -18.52 9.63
CA ASN A 126 16.50 -19.04 8.54
C ASN A 126 15.74 -20.03 7.64
N ASP A 127 14.49 -20.40 7.96
CA ASP A 127 13.71 -21.31 7.12
C ASP A 127 12.99 -20.55 6.01
N CYS A 128 13.65 -20.42 4.86
CA CYS A 128 13.11 -19.82 3.64
C CYS A 128 11.96 -20.63 2.99
N ARG A 129 11.53 -21.76 3.56
CA ARG A 129 10.29 -22.45 3.14
C ARG A 129 9.09 -21.97 3.95
N SER A 130 9.34 -21.36 5.10
CA SER A 130 8.31 -20.73 5.92
C SER A 130 7.96 -19.34 5.39
N THR A 131 6.72 -18.92 5.58
CA THR A 131 6.29 -17.55 5.26
C THR A 131 7.08 -16.50 6.03
N PHE A 132 7.44 -16.80 7.28
CA PHE A 132 8.20 -15.91 8.16
C PHE A 132 9.63 -15.68 7.61
N GLY A 133 10.39 -16.74 7.37
CA GLY A 133 11.74 -16.66 6.80
C GLY A 133 11.75 -16.07 5.38
N LEU A 134 10.75 -16.38 4.55
CA LEU A 134 10.60 -15.77 3.22
C LEU A 134 10.42 -14.25 3.30
N ASN A 135 9.57 -13.77 4.19
CA ASN A 135 9.37 -12.34 4.40
C ASN A 135 10.68 -11.68 4.85
N ILE A 136 11.40 -12.27 5.81
CA ILE A 136 12.68 -11.76 6.29
C ILE A 136 13.65 -11.60 5.13
N ARG A 137 13.91 -12.69 4.40
CA ARG A 137 14.83 -12.69 3.25
C ARG A 137 14.49 -11.61 2.24
N ASN A 138 13.23 -11.54 1.82
CA ASN A 138 12.83 -10.60 0.78
C ASN A 138 12.85 -9.14 1.26
N ILE A 139 12.54 -8.87 2.53
CA ILE A 139 12.67 -7.53 3.12
C ILE A 139 14.13 -7.10 3.20
N CYS A 140 15.01 -8.00 3.65
CA CYS A 140 16.46 -7.80 3.68
C CYS A 140 17.02 -7.49 2.29
N LEU A 141 16.61 -8.26 1.27
CA LEU A 141 17.00 -8.01 -0.12
C LEU A 141 16.56 -6.62 -0.63
N LEU A 142 15.34 -6.19 -0.30
CA LEU A 142 14.86 -4.85 -0.66
C LEU A 142 15.52 -3.71 0.12
N ASN A 143 16.11 -4.01 1.28
CA ASN A 143 16.84 -3.04 2.11
C ASN A 143 18.34 -3.03 1.82
N GLU A 144 18.83 -3.97 1.02
CA GLU A 144 20.27 -4.19 0.81
C GLU A 144 21.00 -4.46 2.15
N THR A 145 20.36 -5.22 3.05
CA THR A 145 20.90 -5.59 4.37
C THR A 145 20.89 -7.10 4.57
N GLU A 146 21.82 -7.64 5.34
CA GLU A 146 21.81 -9.07 5.71
C GLU A 146 20.93 -9.34 6.94
N ASN A 147 20.82 -8.36 7.85
CA ASN A 147 20.09 -8.49 9.09
C ASN A 147 18.78 -7.68 9.07
N ILE A 148 17.66 -8.33 9.39
CA ILE A 148 16.36 -7.67 9.44
C ILE A 148 16.26 -6.56 10.49
N LEU A 149 17.06 -6.63 11.56
CA LEU A 149 17.13 -5.57 12.57
C LEU A 149 17.73 -4.27 12.04
N GLU A 150 18.51 -4.34 10.96
CA GLU A 150 19.13 -3.19 10.29
C GLU A 150 18.20 -2.57 9.23
N CYS A 151 17.12 -3.27 8.86
CA CYS A 151 16.14 -2.76 7.91
C CYS A 151 15.50 -1.46 8.43
N LYS A 152 15.60 -0.41 7.61
CA LYS A 152 15.00 0.88 7.94
C LYS A 152 13.48 0.79 7.80
N LYS A 153 12.74 1.38 8.73
CA LYS A 153 11.29 1.58 8.54
C LYS A 153 11.08 2.45 7.29
N HIS A 154 10.04 2.15 6.52
CA HIS A 154 9.69 2.88 5.28
C HIS A 154 10.68 2.78 4.10
N SER A 155 11.74 1.97 4.19
CA SER A 155 12.64 1.70 3.06
C SER A 155 11.95 0.87 1.97
N VAL A 156 11.08 -0.07 2.37
CA VAL A 156 10.30 -0.90 1.45
C VAL A 156 9.14 -0.08 0.90
N LYS A 157 9.43 0.76 -0.08
CA LYS A 157 8.43 1.43 -0.91
C LYS A 157 7.85 0.42 -1.90
N TYR A 158 6.54 0.46 -2.12
CA TYR A 158 5.90 -0.43 -3.11
C TYR A 158 6.43 -0.13 -4.52
N PHE A 159 6.37 1.14 -4.92
CA PHE A 159 7.03 1.64 -6.12
C PHE A 159 7.68 2.99 -5.84
N PRO A 160 9.01 3.06 -5.71
CA PRO A 160 9.69 4.34 -5.62
C PRO A 160 9.47 5.13 -6.91
N ILE A 161 9.22 6.43 -6.76
CA ILE A 161 9.17 7.34 -7.90
C ILE A 161 10.58 7.57 -8.44
N PRO A 162 10.82 7.39 -9.74
CA PRO A 162 12.08 7.79 -10.35
C PRO A 162 12.30 9.29 -10.17
N GLU A 163 13.54 9.71 -9.88
CA GLU A 163 13.85 11.13 -9.61
C GLU A 163 13.43 12.05 -10.77
N ASN A 164 13.60 11.59 -12.00
CA ASN A 164 13.24 12.29 -13.22
C ASN A 164 11.72 12.37 -13.46
N GLU A 165 10.90 11.64 -12.71
CA GLU A 165 9.43 11.62 -12.85
C GLU A 165 8.72 12.44 -11.75
N PHE A 166 9.47 12.99 -10.78
CA PHE A 166 8.87 13.68 -9.62
C PHE A 166 8.02 14.89 -10.00
N TRP A 167 8.38 15.60 -11.07
CA TRP A 167 7.65 16.75 -11.59
C TRP A 167 6.18 16.44 -11.90
N ARG A 168 5.87 15.20 -12.29
CA ARG A 168 4.51 14.77 -12.64
C ARG A 168 3.55 14.83 -11.47
N VAL A 169 4.04 14.64 -10.25
CA VAL A 169 3.21 14.73 -9.05
C VAL A 169 2.63 16.13 -8.90
N ASN A 170 3.45 17.15 -9.14
CA ASN A 170 3.01 18.55 -9.06
C ASN A 170 2.09 18.90 -10.22
N VAL A 171 2.45 18.51 -11.45
CA VAL A 171 1.59 18.77 -12.62
C VAL A 171 0.23 18.08 -12.49
N LEU A 172 0.17 16.84 -11.97
CA LEU A 172 -1.10 16.17 -11.70
C LEU A 172 -1.96 16.93 -10.69
N ARG A 173 -1.34 17.51 -9.66
CA ARG A 173 -2.06 18.28 -8.64
C ARG A 173 -2.67 19.54 -9.26
N ASP A 174 -1.85 20.29 -10.00
CA ASP A 174 -2.27 21.52 -10.67
C ASP A 174 -3.41 21.24 -11.67
N LEU A 175 -3.29 20.19 -12.49
CA LEU A 175 -4.32 19.82 -13.47
C LEU A 175 -5.65 19.39 -12.81
N ILE A 176 -5.59 18.69 -11.68
CA ILE A 176 -6.80 18.26 -10.96
C ILE A 176 -7.47 19.45 -10.28
N GLU A 177 -6.70 20.34 -9.66
CA GLU A 177 -7.21 21.57 -9.06
C GLU A 177 -7.88 22.46 -10.13
N LEU A 178 -7.23 22.63 -11.28
CA LEU A 178 -7.80 23.34 -12.43
C LEU A 178 -9.12 22.71 -12.89
N LYS A 179 -9.17 21.38 -12.99
CA LYS A 179 -10.38 20.65 -13.37
C LYS A 179 -11.53 20.83 -12.37
N GLU A 180 -11.22 20.86 -11.06
CA GLU A 180 -12.23 21.09 -10.01
C GLU A 180 -12.72 22.55 -9.96
N SER A 181 -11.90 23.50 -10.40
CA SER A 181 -12.29 24.93 -10.48
C SER A 181 -13.28 25.25 -11.60
N HIS A 182 -13.59 24.29 -12.48
CA HIS A 182 -14.60 24.36 -13.56
C HIS A 182 -14.40 25.47 -14.60
N PHE A 183 -13.29 26.22 -14.57
CA PHE A 183 -13.00 27.25 -15.57
C PHE A 183 -11.49 27.35 -15.83
N VAL A 184 -11.07 26.85 -17.00
CA VAL A 184 -9.75 27.12 -17.55
C VAL A 184 -9.95 27.83 -18.87
N GLU A 185 -9.62 29.12 -18.91
CA GLU A 185 -9.73 29.91 -20.12
C GLU A 185 -8.82 29.32 -21.21
N GLY A 186 -9.40 28.96 -22.35
CA GLY A 186 -8.67 28.40 -23.50
C GLY A 186 -8.52 26.88 -23.55
N PHE A 187 -9.09 26.12 -22.60
CA PHE A 187 -9.10 24.65 -22.66
C PHE A 187 -10.52 24.07 -22.48
N SER A 188 -10.87 23.11 -23.32
CA SER A 188 -12.04 22.26 -23.10
C SER A 188 -11.77 21.22 -22.00
N ASN A 189 -12.85 20.71 -21.39
CA ASN A 189 -12.74 19.63 -20.41
C ASN A 189 -12.13 18.35 -21.00
N ASP A 190 -12.35 18.10 -22.29
CA ASP A 190 -11.80 16.92 -22.97
C ASP A 190 -10.30 17.05 -23.18
N GLU A 191 -9.81 18.21 -23.62
CA GLU A 191 -8.38 18.50 -23.73
C GLU A 191 -7.68 18.39 -22.37
N LEU A 192 -8.29 18.91 -21.29
CA LEU A 192 -7.75 18.75 -19.93
C LEU A 192 -7.67 17.29 -19.51
N ASN A 193 -8.68 16.47 -19.86
CA ASN A 193 -8.66 15.04 -19.57
C ASN A 193 -7.58 14.30 -20.37
N GLU A 194 -7.36 14.67 -21.63
CA GLU A 194 -6.30 14.09 -22.46
C GLU A 194 -4.91 14.41 -21.90
N ILE A 195 -4.67 15.67 -21.52
CA ILE A 195 -3.41 16.09 -20.88
C ILE A 195 -3.23 15.34 -19.56
N LEU A 196 -4.26 15.29 -18.71
CA LEU A 196 -4.21 14.58 -17.44
C LEU A 196 -3.90 13.10 -17.64
N ASN A 197 -4.51 12.45 -18.62
CA ASN A 197 -4.23 11.05 -18.95
C ASN A 197 -2.78 10.86 -19.41
N CYS A 198 -2.26 11.73 -20.27
CA CYS A 198 -0.88 11.69 -20.76
C CYS A 198 0.13 11.82 -19.62
N VAL A 199 -0.07 12.79 -18.71
CA VAL A 199 0.77 12.98 -17.52
C VAL A 199 0.60 11.83 -16.53
N ALA A 200 -0.55 11.18 -16.48
CA ALA A 200 -0.81 10.05 -15.58
C ALA A 200 -0.22 8.73 -16.09
N SER A 201 -0.18 8.48 -17.40
CA SER A 201 0.10 7.16 -18.00
C SER A 201 1.52 6.92 -18.49
N ASN A 202 2.22 7.96 -18.96
CA ASN A 202 3.60 7.83 -19.48
C ASN A 202 4.60 7.45 -18.39
#